data_AF-A0A5D3DE78-F1
#
_entry.id   AF-A0A5D3DE78-F1
#
_cell.length_a   1.000
_cell.length_b   1.000
_cell.length_c   1.000
_cell.angle_alpha   90.00
_cell.angle_beta   90.00
_cell.angle_gamma   90.00
#
_symmetry.space_group_name_H-M   'P 1'
#
loop_
_entity.id
_entity.type
_entity.pdbx_description
1 polymer ?
#
loop_
_entity_poly.entity_id
_entity_poly.type
_entity_poly.pdbx_seq_one_letter_code
_entity_poly.pdbx_strand_id
1 'polypeptide(L)'
;MYSKPYTKKIDNLRMPLGYQPPNFQQFDGKGNPKQHIAHFVETCENAGSRADQLVMQFVRSLKENAFEWYTDLEPEVIDSWNS
;
A
#
# COMPACT_ATOMS: atom_id res chain seq x y z
N MET A 1 -11.27 -13.04 9.96
CA MET A 1 -10.35 -13.49 8.91
C MET A 1 -10.02 -12.26 8.09
N TYR A 2 -8.75 -11.87 7.96
CA TYR A 2 -8.39 -10.66 7.21
C TYR A 2 -8.65 -10.90 5.72
N SER A 3 -9.41 -10.00 5.11
CA SER A 3 -9.68 -9.98 3.67
C SER A 3 -8.98 -8.76 3.08
N LYS A 4 -8.37 -8.92 1.92
CA LYS A 4 -7.68 -7.81 1.24
C LYS A 4 -8.72 -6.75 0.84
N PRO A 5 -8.50 -5.47 1.18
CA PRO A 5 -9.45 -4.42 0.83
C PRO A 5 -9.38 -4.04 -0.65
N TYR A 6 -8.39 -4.53 -1.38
CA TYR A 6 -8.27 -4.32 -2.82
C TYR A 6 -8.87 -5.44 -3.66
N THR A 7 -9.33 -5.08 -4.85
CA THR A 7 -9.98 -5.98 -5.81
C THR A 7 -9.07 -7.11 -6.27
N LYS A 8 -9.67 -8.20 -6.76
CA LYS A 8 -8.95 -9.32 -7.39
C LYS A 8 -8.08 -8.90 -8.58
N LYS A 9 -8.43 -7.79 -9.25
CA LYS A 9 -7.61 -7.20 -10.32
C LYS A 9 -6.22 -6.83 -9.78
N ILE A 10 -6.17 -6.18 -8.63
CA ILE A 10 -4.91 -5.81 -7.97
C ILE A 10 -4.21 -7.07 -7.44
N ASP A 11 -4.94 -8.01 -6.86
CA ASP A 11 -4.34 -9.23 -6.32
C ASP A 11 -3.66 -10.11 -7.39
N ASN A 12 -4.17 -10.07 -8.62
CA ASN A 12 -3.59 -10.75 -9.76
C ASN A 12 -2.35 -10.05 -10.35
N LEU A 13 -2.01 -8.84 -9.89
CA LEU A 13 -0.77 -8.19 -10.27
C LEU A 13 0.39 -8.93 -9.61
N ARG A 14 1.18 -9.63 -10.43
CA ARG A 14 2.41 -10.23 -9.95
C ARG A 14 3.47 -9.16 -9.74
N MET A 15 4.15 -9.22 -8.60
CA MET A 15 5.41 -8.49 -8.44
C MET A 15 6.45 -9.05 -9.42
N PRO A 16 7.34 -8.21 -9.97
CA PRO A 16 8.40 -8.67 -10.86
C PRO A 16 9.26 -9.76 -10.19
N LEU A 17 9.78 -10.69 -11.00
CA LEU A 17 10.73 -11.68 -10.51
C LEU A 17 11.99 -10.96 -10.00
N GLY A 18 12.39 -11.25 -8.75
CA GLY A 18 13.52 -10.58 -8.10
C GLY A 18 13.19 -9.26 -7.41
N TYR A 19 11.91 -8.86 -7.36
CA TYR A 19 11.48 -7.69 -6.59
C TYR A 19 11.88 -7.81 -5.13
N GLN A 20 12.67 -6.83 -4.67
CA GLN A 20 12.99 -6.68 -3.26
C GLN A 20 12.01 -5.67 -2.66
N PRO A 21 11.17 -6.10 -1.70
CA PRO A 21 10.22 -5.22 -1.07
C PRO A 21 10.94 -4.06 -0.36
N PRO A 22 10.59 -2.78 -0.63
CA PRO A 22 11.23 -1.65 0.03
C PRO A 22 11.01 -1.69 1.53
N ASN A 23 11.93 -1.05 2.26
CA ASN A 23 11.72 -0.75 3.66
C ASN A 23 11.01 0.60 3.76
N PHE A 24 9.85 0.65 4.41
CA PHE A 24 9.07 1.86 4.55
C PHE A 24 9.24 2.44 5.95
N GLN A 25 9.29 3.77 6.03
CA GLN A 25 8.94 4.44 7.27
C GLN A 25 7.45 4.19 7.53
N GLN A 26 7.14 3.56 8.66
CA GLN A 26 5.76 3.24 9.00
C GLN A 26 5.02 4.44 9.59
N PHE A 27 3.78 4.62 9.16
CA PHE A 27 2.86 5.68 9.58
C PHE A 27 1.81 5.13 10.54
N ASP A 28 1.65 5.76 11.69
CA ASP A 28 0.68 5.42 12.74
C ASP A 28 -0.62 6.21 12.65
N GLY A 29 -0.77 7.07 11.64
CA GLY A 29 -1.90 8.01 11.55
C GLY A 29 -1.59 9.39 12.13
N LYS A 30 -0.40 9.63 12.69
CA LYS A 30 0.00 10.91 13.30
C LYS A 30 1.04 11.63 12.45
N GLY A 31 0.99 12.96 12.43
CA GLY A 31 1.89 13.78 11.62
C GLY A 31 1.26 14.19 10.29
N ASN A 32 2.07 14.33 9.24
CA ASN A 32 1.63 14.84 7.94
C ASN A 32 1.34 13.69 6.95
N PRO A 33 0.07 13.38 6.63
CA PRO A 33 -0.27 12.30 5.71
C PRO A 33 0.24 12.56 4.28
N LYS A 34 0.30 13.82 3.83
CA LYS A 34 0.79 14.16 2.48
C LYS A 34 2.27 13.85 2.32
N GLN A 35 3.05 14.11 3.36
CA GLN A 35 4.48 13.78 3.38
C GLN A 35 4.68 12.26 3.39
N HIS A 36 3.89 11.53 4.17
CA HIS A 36 3.92 10.06 4.16
C HIS A 36 3.63 9.50 2.77
N ILE A 37 2.56 9.97 2.12
CA ILE A 37 2.17 9.53 0.77
C ILE A 37 3.27 9.84 -0.24
N ALA A 38 3.85 11.04 -0.21
CA ALA A 38 4.94 11.40 -1.13
C ALA A 38 6.15 10.47 -0.98
N HIS A 39 6.61 10.25 0.26
CA HIS A 39 7.75 9.35 0.54
C HIS A 39 7.45 7.90 0.15
N PHE A 40 6.22 7.44 0.41
CA PHE A 40 5.78 6.11 0.03
C PHE A 40 5.81 5.90 -1.49
N VAL A 41 5.27 6.85 -2.26
CA VAL A 41 5.26 6.80 -3.74
C VAL A 41 6.69 6.81 -4.27
N GLU A 42 7.52 7.75 -3.84
CA GLU A 42 8.92 7.86 -4.27
C GLU A 42 9.70 6.57 -3.97
N THR A 43 9.53 5.98 -2.79
CA THR A 43 10.17 4.72 -2.40
C THR A 43 9.74 3.56 -3.30
N CYS A 44 8.45 3.49 -3.65
CA CYS A 44 7.92 2.46 -4.53
C CYS A 44 8.42 2.61 -5.97
N GLU A 45 8.43 3.82 -6.50
CA GLU A 45 8.92 4.15 -7.85
C GLU A 45 10.41 3.82 -7.98
N ASN A 46 11.21 4.18 -6.98
CA ASN A 46 12.65 3.84 -6.92
C ASN A 46 12.89 2.32 -6.91
N ALA A 47 11.96 1.54 -6.39
CA ALA A 47 12.00 0.07 -6.41
C ALA A 47 11.38 -0.55 -7.68
N GLY A 48 11.02 0.27 -8.67
CA GLY A 48 10.44 -0.18 -9.94
C GLY A 48 8.98 -0.60 -9.84
N SER A 49 8.26 -0.18 -8.80
CA SER A 49 6.83 -0.48 -8.65
C SER A 49 6.01 0.43 -9.56
N ARG A 50 4.96 -0.13 -10.16
CA ARG A 50 3.98 0.62 -10.97
C ARG A 50 2.84 1.14 -10.09
N ALA A 51 2.08 2.11 -10.60
CA ALA A 51 0.96 2.74 -9.89
C ALA A 51 -0.06 1.74 -9.31
N ASP A 52 -0.36 0.68 -10.04
CA ASP A 52 -1.28 -0.39 -9.64
C ASP A 52 -0.70 -1.30 -8.53
N GLN A 53 0.62 -1.42 -8.44
CA GLN A 53 1.32 -2.18 -7.40
C GLN A 53 1.46 -1.40 -6.08
N LEU A 54 1.27 -0.07 -6.10
CA LEU A 54 1.31 0.77 -4.89
C LEU A 54 0.28 0.31 -3.85
N VAL A 55 -0.93 -0.04 -4.28
CA VAL A 55 -2.00 -0.51 -3.39
C VAL A 55 -1.57 -1.75 -2.60
N MET A 56 -0.83 -2.66 -3.23
CA MET A 56 -0.34 -3.89 -2.57
C MET A 56 0.72 -3.59 -1.52
N GLN A 57 1.51 -2.53 -1.72
CA GLN A 57 2.61 -2.16 -0.82
C GLN A 57 2.15 -1.26 0.33
N PHE A 58 1.04 -0.52 0.15
CA PHE A 58 0.62 0.52 1.09
C PHE A 58 0.46 0.02 2.52
N VAL A 59 -0.13 -1.16 2.71
CA VAL A 59 -0.30 -1.79 4.05
C VAL A 59 1.01 -1.96 4.81
N ARG A 60 2.14 -2.15 4.10
CA ARG A 60 3.47 -2.32 4.71
C ARG A 60 4.04 -1.00 5.23
N SER A 61 3.48 0.12 4.78
CA SER A 61 3.82 1.46 5.24
C SER A 61 3.00 1.90 6.46
N LEU A 62 2.08 1.08 6.95
CA LEU A 62 1.19 1.42 8.06
C LEU A 62 1.57 0.66 9.32
N LYS A 63 1.28 1.27 10.47
CA LYS A 63 1.33 0.63 11.80
C LYS A 63 0.19 1.16 12.68
N GLU A 64 -0.04 0.50 13.81
CA GLU A 64 -0.98 0.95 14.85
C GLU A 64 -2.36 1.32 14.25
N ASN A 65 -2.92 2.47 14.66
CA ASN A 65 -4.26 2.89 14.28
C ASN A 65 -4.46 3.01 12.76
N ALA A 66 -3.42 3.39 12.01
CA ALA A 66 -3.52 3.46 10.55
C ALA A 66 -3.58 2.06 9.92
N PHE A 67 -2.87 1.09 10.49
CA PHE A 67 -2.96 -0.31 10.05
C PHE A 67 -4.33 -0.90 10.38
N GLU A 68 -4.84 -0.67 11.59
CA GLU A 68 -6.17 -1.10 12.02
C GLU A 68 -7.26 -0.54 11.08
N TRP A 69 -7.22 0.77 10.81
CA TRP A 69 -8.12 1.40 9.83
C TRP A 69 -8.08 0.72 8.46
N TYR A 70 -6.89 0.39 7.96
CA TYR A 70 -6.74 -0.27 6.66
C TYR A 70 -7.31 -1.69 6.66
N THR A 71 -7.16 -2.44 7.75
CA THR A 71 -7.67 -3.81 7.87
C THR A 71 -9.17 -3.88 8.12
N ASP A 72 -9.78 -2.78 8.58
CA ASP A 72 -11.23 -2.65 8.80
C ASP A 72 -11.99 -2.21 7.54
N LEU A 73 -11.30 -1.88 6.46
CA LEU A 73 -11.92 -1.59 5.18
C LEU A 73 -12.71 -2.80 4.66
N GLU A 74 -13.83 -2.52 4.02
CA GLU A 74 -14.59 -3.56 3.33
C GLU A 74 -13.72 -4.24 2.24
N PRO A 75 -13.86 -5.55 2.04
CA PRO A 75 -13.12 -6.24 0.99
C PRO A 75 -13.43 -5.69 -0.40
N GLU A 76 -12.44 -5.71 -1.30
CA GLU A 76 -12.59 -5.35 -2.71
C GLU A 76 -13.06 -3.90 -3.00
N VAL A 77 -12.97 -2.97 -2.05
CA VAL A 77 -13.32 -1.54 -2.25
C VAL A 77 -12.24 -0.69 -2.91
N ILE A 78 -10.97 -1.16 -2.92
CA ILE A 78 -9.85 -0.46 -3.55
C ILE A 78 -9.56 -1.08 -4.92
N ASP A 79 -9.76 -0.33 -6.00
CA ASP A 79 -9.56 -0.80 -7.39
C ASP A 79 -8.34 -0.17 -8.10
N SER A 80 -7.82 0.94 -7.58
CA SER A 80 -6.61 1.60 -8.04
C SER A 80 -5.97 2.48 -6.94
N TRP A 81 -4.76 2.98 -7.19
CA TRP A 81 -4.08 3.91 -6.28
C TRP A 81 -4.67 5.33 -6.29
N ASN A 82 -5.23 5.77 -7.42
CA ASN A 82 -5.75 7.13 -7.62
C ASN A 82 -7.28 7.20 -7.52
N SER A 83 -7.92 6.17 -6.98
CA SER A 83 -9.38 6.06 -6.88
C SER A 83 -9.98 7.03 -5.86
#